data_AF-A0A140L2T3-F1
#
_entry.id   AF-A0A140L2T3-F1
#
_cell.length_a   1.000
_cell.length_b   1.000
_cell.length_c   1.000
_cell.angle_alpha   90.00
_cell.angle_beta   90.00
_cell.angle_gamma   90.00
#
_symmetry.space_group_name_H-M   'P 1'
#
loop_
_entity.id
_entity.type
_entity.pdbx_description
1 polymer ?
#
loop_
_entity_poly.entity_id
_entity_poly.type
_entity_poly.pdbx_seq_one_letter_code
_entity_poly.pdbx_strand_id
1 'polypeptide(L)'
;MKISIQNHLGYDNGEHWLLVNSPIFKRRYTIDCDIVMGCMIGCKFCYYRWVGGTDDLIGTGRTKALCLPNGLAEILEASKLVRKDKDGIMLCARSDGSVQVRKIEAFLKAYRYKNPIFILHRGYFGPRQLDAFSWDERVVFSTTLTPRGRELDWTPIDERKQLKGIEYLLKKGILPRRISVEVGPINEHNVDRAVDILKELEKLGLEFATYRGVSVGTFGLPSPEDGLKGIGFLTTQKRKAPGGHAYYKIKNVLAERLEEKIRTSVQRLRLHRFTGTLYRDEFGMDVAYNRNNRWRKELGMFKKADVDALAGYIESLGLPVKGIDETPEGYFVRLKDEYCATEDIAMTVGAEFNTCVLFDGYRPAPTMEDLKLYFERGLITFSKL
;
A
#
# COMPACT_ATOMS: atom_id res chain seq x y z
N MET A 1 12.30 -8.83 -26.06
CA MET A 1 13.60 -8.34 -25.55
C MET A 1 13.64 -8.71 -24.07
N LYS A 2 14.52 -9.63 -23.66
CA LYS A 2 14.72 -9.94 -22.24
C LYS A 2 15.14 -8.64 -21.54
N ILE A 3 14.44 -8.22 -20.50
CA ILE A 3 14.96 -7.20 -19.59
C ILE A 3 16.26 -7.82 -19.03
N SER A 4 17.40 -7.33 -19.49
CA SER A 4 18.70 -7.78 -19.01
C SER A 4 18.85 -7.28 -17.58
N ILE A 5 18.47 -8.13 -16.62
CA ILE A 5 18.79 -7.95 -15.20
C ILE A 5 20.32 -7.86 -14.99
N GLN A 6 21.11 -8.34 -15.95
CA GLN A 6 22.58 -8.43 -15.87
C GLN A 6 23.31 -7.09 -15.96
N ASN A 7 22.66 -5.98 -16.34
CA ASN A 7 23.34 -4.69 -16.52
C ASN A 7 23.14 -3.65 -15.39
N HIS A 8 22.54 -4.02 -14.26
CA HIS A 8 22.36 -3.09 -13.13
C HIS A 8 22.94 -3.64 -11.82
N LEU A 9 24.28 -3.72 -11.77
CA LEU A 9 25.09 -3.99 -10.58
C LEU A 9 25.10 -2.79 -9.60
N GLY A 10 23.92 -2.33 -9.17
CA GLY A 10 23.80 -1.18 -8.26
C GLY A 10 22.57 -1.17 -7.35
N TYR A 11 21.78 -2.24 -7.30
CA TYR A 11 20.63 -2.38 -6.40
C TYR A 11 20.89 -3.47 -5.36
N ASP A 12 20.56 -3.18 -4.09
CA ASP A 12 20.88 -4.06 -2.97
C ASP A 12 19.99 -5.32 -2.91
N ASN A 13 18.81 -5.30 -3.57
CA ASN A 13 17.89 -6.45 -3.74
C ASN A 13 16.76 -6.17 -4.77
N GLY A 14 15.91 -7.17 -5.01
CA GLY A 14 14.80 -7.11 -5.97
C GLY A 14 13.68 -6.13 -5.61
N GLU A 15 13.32 -5.98 -4.33
CA GLU A 15 12.32 -4.97 -3.90
C GLU A 15 12.80 -3.56 -4.23
N HIS A 16 14.08 -3.25 -3.97
CA HIS A 16 14.66 -1.95 -4.33
C HIS A 16 14.59 -1.72 -5.84
N TRP A 17 14.90 -2.74 -6.64
CA TRP A 17 14.76 -2.66 -8.10
C TRP A 17 13.31 -2.37 -8.52
N LEU A 18 12.33 -3.07 -7.95
CA LEU A 18 10.90 -2.87 -8.24
C LEU A 18 10.46 -1.45 -7.86
N LEU A 19 10.88 -0.96 -6.69
CA LEU A 19 10.57 0.38 -6.20
C LEU A 19 11.08 1.50 -7.11
N VAL A 20 12.19 1.29 -7.84
CA VAL A 20 12.81 2.31 -8.69
C VAL A 20 12.40 2.20 -10.16
N ASN A 21 12.09 0.99 -10.63
CA ASN A 21 11.94 0.72 -12.06
C ASN A 21 10.57 0.17 -12.46
N SER A 22 9.85 -0.50 -11.56
CA SER A 22 8.62 -1.19 -11.92
C SER A 22 7.38 -0.32 -11.72
N PRO A 23 6.43 -0.27 -12.68
CA PRO A 23 5.12 0.32 -12.45
C PRO A 23 4.32 -0.38 -11.35
N ILE A 24 4.52 -1.68 -11.15
CA ILE A 24 3.92 -2.50 -10.07
C ILE A 24 5.04 -2.99 -9.16
N PHE A 25 4.97 -2.70 -7.87
CA PHE A 25 6.10 -3.00 -6.98
C PHE A 25 5.75 -3.77 -5.72
N LYS A 26 4.46 -3.93 -5.39
CA LYS A 26 4.07 -4.54 -4.12
C LYS A 26 2.62 -4.98 -4.08
N ARG A 27 2.35 -6.11 -3.43
CA ARG A 27 0.98 -6.58 -3.15
C ARG A 27 0.75 -6.74 -1.67
N ARG A 28 -0.01 -5.82 -1.08
CA ARG A 28 -0.45 -5.90 0.32
C ARG A 28 -1.90 -5.50 0.45
N TYR A 29 -2.79 -6.48 0.20
CA TYR A 29 -4.24 -6.32 0.05
C TYR A 29 -4.66 -5.49 -1.18
N THR A 30 -3.88 -4.47 -1.53
CA THR A 30 -3.91 -3.78 -2.82
C THR A 30 -2.63 -4.03 -3.61
N ILE A 31 -2.72 -3.87 -4.92
CA ILE A 31 -1.58 -3.81 -5.84
C ILE A 31 -1.13 -2.36 -5.89
N ASP A 32 0.02 -2.06 -5.29
CA ASP A 32 0.59 -0.72 -5.33
C ASP A 32 1.27 -0.49 -6.68
N CYS A 33 0.86 0.57 -7.37
CA CYS A 33 1.38 0.90 -8.68
C CYS A 33 1.43 2.41 -8.96
N ASP A 34 2.26 2.77 -9.94
CA ASP A 34 2.47 4.15 -10.36
C ASP A 34 2.72 4.21 -11.88
N ILE A 35 2.08 5.17 -12.54
CA ILE A 35 2.41 5.54 -13.93
C ILE A 35 3.67 6.41 -13.94
N VAL A 36 3.79 7.26 -12.92
CA VAL A 36 4.87 8.22 -12.72
C VAL A 36 5.33 8.14 -11.27
N MET A 37 6.64 8.20 -11.07
CA MET A 37 7.26 8.34 -9.75
C MET A 37 7.69 9.79 -9.53
N GLY A 38 7.58 10.27 -8.28
CA GLY A 38 7.91 11.64 -7.90
C GLY A 38 6.73 12.38 -7.26
N CYS A 39 7.03 13.36 -6.43
CA CYS A 39 6.01 14.07 -5.63
C CYS A 39 6.44 15.53 -5.40
N MET A 40 5.51 16.48 -5.44
CA MET A 40 5.80 17.89 -5.14
C MET A 40 5.81 18.21 -3.63
N ILE A 41 5.29 17.33 -2.78
CA ILE A 41 4.98 17.65 -1.39
C ILE A 41 6.19 17.49 -0.47
N GLY A 42 6.98 16.44 -0.64
CA GLY A 42 8.23 16.30 0.11
C GLY A 42 8.10 16.12 1.62
N CYS A 43 7.11 15.36 2.11
CA CYS A 43 6.99 15.08 3.55
C CYS A 43 8.31 14.55 4.13
N LYS A 44 8.76 15.08 5.27
CA LYS A 44 10.04 14.70 5.90
C LYS A 44 10.07 13.22 6.32
N PHE A 45 8.92 12.67 6.65
CA PHE A 45 8.75 11.26 7.05
C PHE A 45 8.44 10.31 5.88
N CYS A 46 8.39 10.79 4.63
CA CYS A 46 8.07 9.94 3.48
C CYS A 46 9.20 8.94 3.25
N TYR A 47 8.92 7.64 3.39
CA TYR A 47 9.95 6.61 3.25
C TYR A 47 10.46 6.45 1.81
N TYR A 48 9.71 6.92 0.82
CA TYR A 48 10.19 6.98 -0.56
C TYR A 48 11.32 8.00 -0.74
N ARG A 49 11.50 8.99 0.14
CA ARG A 49 12.71 9.84 0.11
C ARG A 49 13.99 9.07 0.40
N TRP A 50 13.86 7.91 1.03
CA TRP A 50 14.97 7.09 1.51
C TRP A 50 15.18 5.85 0.63
N VAL A 51 14.68 5.88 -0.62
CA VAL A 51 14.97 4.87 -1.65
C VAL A 51 15.96 5.47 -2.65
N GLY A 52 17.16 4.89 -2.74
CA GLY A 52 18.15 5.35 -3.71
C GLY A 52 17.60 5.32 -5.14
N GLY A 53 17.71 6.43 -5.87
CA GLY A 53 17.16 6.59 -7.23
C GLY A 53 15.77 7.24 -7.27
N THR A 54 15.28 7.74 -6.15
CA THR A 54 14.01 8.50 -6.03
C THR A 54 14.14 9.77 -5.19
N ASP A 55 15.28 9.93 -4.52
CA ASP A 55 15.63 11.00 -3.60
C ASP A 55 15.60 12.39 -4.28
N ASP A 56 15.93 12.46 -5.57
CA ASP A 56 15.87 13.69 -6.36
C ASP A 56 14.47 13.99 -6.95
N LEU A 57 13.47 13.13 -6.70
CA LEU A 57 12.09 13.25 -7.20
C LEU A 57 11.09 13.65 -6.11
N ILE A 58 11.30 13.24 -4.86
CA ILE A 58 10.32 13.43 -3.78
C ILE A 58 10.53 14.77 -3.07
N GLY A 59 9.58 15.69 -3.25
CA GLY A 59 9.62 17.06 -2.73
C GLY A 59 10.23 18.08 -3.67
N THR A 60 10.64 17.66 -4.87
CA THR A 60 11.30 18.53 -5.86
C THR A 60 10.37 18.93 -7.00
N GLY A 61 9.24 18.22 -7.15
CA GLY A 61 8.33 18.35 -8.29
C GLY A 61 8.85 17.74 -9.59
N ARG A 62 10.06 17.19 -9.59
CA ARG A 62 10.56 16.37 -10.69
C ARG A 62 9.85 15.03 -10.68
N THR A 63 9.67 14.48 -11.87
CA THR A 63 8.98 13.20 -12.06
C THR A 63 9.73 12.31 -13.03
N LYS A 64 9.62 10.99 -12.82
CA LYS A 64 10.14 9.95 -13.69
C LYS A 64 8.97 9.10 -14.19
N ALA A 65 8.79 9.01 -15.50
CA ALA A 65 7.79 8.11 -16.07
C ALA A 65 8.24 6.65 -15.88
N LEU A 66 7.32 5.79 -15.44
CA LEU A 66 7.54 4.34 -15.32
C LEU A 66 6.89 3.57 -16.46
N CYS A 67 5.74 4.05 -16.95
CA CYS A 67 5.04 3.50 -18.10
C CYS A 67 4.06 4.54 -18.70
N LEU A 68 3.48 4.21 -19.85
CA LEU A 68 2.30 4.90 -20.35
C LEU A 68 1.04 4.43 -19.60
N PRO A 69 -0.03 5.24 -19.49
CA PRO A 69 -1.27 4.83 -18.84
C PRO A 69 -1.87 3.53 -19.40
N ASN A 70 -1.92 3.38 -20.73
CA ASN A 70 -2.39 2.15 -21.38
C ASN A 70 -1.43 0.98 -21.10
N GLY A 71 -0.13 1.26 -21.02
CA GLY A 71 0.88 0.26 -20.64
C GLY A 71 0.67 -0.27 -19.22
N LEU A 72 0.31 0.58 -18.25
CA LEU A 72 -0.05 0.11 -16.91
C LEU A 72 -1.27 -0.82 -16.94
N ALA A 73 -2.29 -0.48 -17.72
CA ALA A 73 -3.45 -1.35 -17.91
C ALA A 73 -3.02 -2.71 -18.47
N GLU A 74 -2.30 -2.75 -19.60
CA GLU A 74 -1.77 -3.98 -20.20
C GLU A 74 -0.96 -4.83 -19.22
N ILE A 75 -0.10 -4.19 -18.41
CA ILE A 75 0.69 -4.88 -17.39
C ILE A 75 -0.20 -5.54 -16.34
N LEU A 76 -1.15 -4.79 -15.77
CA LEU A 76 -2.08 -5.31 -14.76
C LEU A 76 -2.95 -6.44 -15.31
N GLU A 77 -3.36 -6.35 -16.58
CA GLU A 77 -4.18 -7.38 -17.22
C GLU A 77 -3.42 -8.68 -17.55
N ALA A 78 -2.12 -8.57 -17.80
CA ALA A 78 -1.27 -9.71 -18.16
C ALA A 78 -0.63 -10.38 -16.93
N SER A 79 -0.54 -9.69 -15.79
CA SER A 79 0.09 -10.20 -14.59
C SER A 79 -0.75 -11.27 -13.88
N LYS A 80 -0.18 -12.46 -13.68
CA LYS A 80 -0.85 -13.57 -12.95
C LYS A 80 -1.07 -13.30 -11.47
N LEU A 81 -0.31 -12.37 -10.89
CA LEU A 81 -0.48 -11.99 -9.50
C LEU A 81 -1.57 -10.91 -9.32
N VAL A 82 -2.17 -10.38 -10.39
CA VAL A 82 -3.35 -9.50 -10.31
C VAL A 82 -4.61 -10.34 -10.51
N ARG A 83 -5.46 -10.39 -9.48
CA ARG A 83 -6.78 -11.00 -9.59
C ARG A 83 -7.76 -9.96 -10.13
N LYS A 84 -8.09 -10.14 -11.41
CA LYS A 84 -9.07 -9.34 -12.16
C LYS A 84 -10.42 -9.32 -11.43
N ASP A 85 -11.04 -8.15 -11.39
CA ASP A 85 -12.32 -7.86 -10.73
C ASP A 85 -12.35 -8.07 -9.21
N LYS A 86 -11.28 -8.58 -8.58
CA LYS A 86 -11.20 -8.89 -7.15
C LYS A 86 -10.24 -7.98 -6.37
N ASP A 87 -9.00 -7.82 -6.86
CA ASP A 87 -7.98 -7.07 -6.14
C ASP A 87 -8.22 -5.56 -6.19
N GLY A 88 -7.86 -4.85 -5.13
CA GLY A 88 -7.80 -3.38 -5.18
C GLY A 88 -6.50 -2.92 -5.83
N ILE A 89 -6.57 -1.85 -6.61
CA ILE A 89 -5.43 -1.21 -7.26
C ILE A 89 -5.17 0.12 -6.57
N MET A 90 -3.97 0.31 -6.02
CA MET A 90 -3.56 1.58 -5.42
C MET A 90 -2.68 2.33 -6.42
N LEU A 91 -3.23 3.38 -7.02
CA LEU A 91 -2.49 4.31 -7.85
C LEU A 91 -1.81 5.38 -7.00
N CYS A 92 -0.68 5.84 -7.50
CA CYS A 92 0.07 6.98 -6.95
C CYS A 92 0.73 6.69 -5.59
N ALA A 93 1.11 5.43 -5.33
CA ALA A 93 1.71 5.04 -4.06
C ALA A 93 3.07 5.70 -3.82
N ARG A 94 3.96 5.76 -4.85
CA ARG A 94 5.27 6.44 -4.82
C ARG A 94 5.21 7.88 -5.34
N SER A 95 4.03 8.41 -5.56
CA SER A 95 3.81 9.71 -6.16
C SER A 95 2.63 10.43 -5.50
N ASP A 96 1.95 11.31 -6.23
CA ASP A 96 0.73 11.95 -5.78
C ASP A 96 -0.25 12.02 -6.96
N GLY A 97 -1.51 11.66 -6.75
CA GLY A 97 -2.55 11.80 -7.75
C GLY A 97 -2.71 13.24 -8.26
N SER A 98 -2.37 14.22 -7.43
CA SER A 98 -2.48 15.65 -7.77
C SER A 98 -1.62 16.07 -8.97
N VAL A 99 -0.49 15.40 -9.21
CA VAL A 99 0.45 15.73 -10.31
C VAL A 99 0.18 14.98 -11.60
N GLN A 100 -0.71 13.98 -11.59
CA GLN A 100 -0.89 13.08 -12.73
C GLN A 100 -2.35 12.80 -13.09
N VAL A 101 -3.25 13.74 -12.78
CA VAL A 101 -4.70 13.63 -13.02
C VAL A 101 -5.05 13.14 -14.43
N ARG A 102 -4.43 13.70 -15.49
CA ARG A 102 -4.69 13.28 -16.88
C ARG A 102 -4.20 11.86 -17.20
N LYS A 103 -3.11 11.42 -16.55
CA LYS A 103 -2.58 10.06 -16.73
C LYS A 103 -3.48 9.05 -16.04
N ILE A 104 -4.02 9.41 -14.87
CA ILE A 104 -5.03 8.60 -14.18
C ILE A 104 -6.28 8.45 -15.04
N GLU A 105 -6.82 9.56 -15.56
CA GLU A 105 -7.98 9.51 -16.47
C GLU A 105 -7.75 8.60 -17.68
N ALA A 106 -6.59 8.71 -18.33
CA ALA A 106 -6.24 7.84 -19.45
C ALA A 106 -6.15 6.36 -19.05
N PHE A 107 -5.58 6.06 -17.87
CA PHE A 107 -5.55 4.71 -17.33
C PHE A 107 -6.95 4.17 -17.06
N LEU A 108 -7.84 4.95 -16.45
CA LEU A 108 -9.21 4.54 -16.16
C LEU A 108 -9.97 4.20 -17.44
N LYS A 109 -9.77 4.97 -18.51
CA LYS A 109 -10.36 4.68 -19.83
C LYS A 109 -9.79 3.42 -20.49
N ALA A 110 -8.54 3.08 -20.20
CA ALA A 110 -7.85 1.93 -20.81
C ALA A 110 -8.08 0.62 -20.04
N TYR A 111 -8.13 0.67 -18.71
CA TYR A 111 -8.27 -0.52 -17.88
C TYR A 111 -9.72 -0.99 -17.86
N ARG A 112 -9.98 -2.24 -18.27
CA ARG A 112 -11.36 -2.74 -18.50
C ARG A 112 -11.99 -3.53 -17.35
N TYR A 113 -11.20 -3.94 -16.36
CA TYR A 113 -11.69 -4.76 -15.25
C TYR A 113 -12.29 -3.89 -14.13
N LYS A 114 -13.20 -4.47 -13.35
CA LYS A 114 -13.99 -3.82 -12.29
C LYS A 114 -13.28 -3.72 -10.94
N ASN A 115 -11.98 -4.00 -10.90
CA ASN A 115 -11.16 -3.82 -9.69
C ASN A 115 -11.40 -2.43 -9.07
N PRO A 116 -11.56 -2.30 -7.74
CA PRO A 116 -11.58 -1.01 -7.08
C PRO A 116 -10.26 -0.26 -7.28
N ILE A 117 -10.32 1.02 -7.64
CA ILE A 117 -9.14 1.85 -7.97
C ILE A 117 -9.01 2.96 -6.94
N PHE A 118 -8.10 2.76 -6.00
CA PHE A 118 -7.74 3.73 -4.97
C PHE A 118 -6.75 4.73 -5.56
N ILE A 119 -7.13 6.00 -5.62
CA ILE A 119 -6.24 7.07 -6.10
C ILE A 119 -5.68 7.79 -4.89
N LEU A 120 -4.41 7.56 -4.60
CA LEU A 120 -3.74 8.22 -3.47
C LEU A 120 -3.46 9.69 -3.80
N HIS A 121 -4.16 10.57 -3.12
CA HIS A 121 -4.03 12.01 -3.28
C HIS A 121 -3.52 12.63 -1.98
N ARG A 122 -2.39 13.32 -2.04
CA ARG A 122 -1.76 14.00 -0.91
C ARG A 122 -2.05 15.50 -0.94
N GLY A 123 -2.18 16.07 -2.14
CA GLY A 123 -2.73 17.41 -2.33
C GLY A 123 -4.22 17.53 -1.98
N TYR A 124 -4.82 18.66 -2.31
CA TYR A 124 -6.24 18.93 -2.07
C TYR A 124 -7.10 18.48 -3.25
N PHE A 125 -8.24 17.83 -2.98
CA PHE A 125 -9.24 17.54 -4.01
C PHE A 125 -9.94 18.82 -4.47
N GLY A 126 -10.18 18.93 -5.78
CA GLY A 126 -10.88 20.04 -6.40
C GLY A 126 -11.57 19.64 -7.71
N PRO A 127 -12.04 20.63 -8.51
CA PRO A 127 -12.80 20.39 -9.74
C PRO A 127 -12.06 19.48 -10.72
N ARG A 128 -10.76 19.73 -10.93
CA ARG A 128 -9.93 18.97 -11.87
C ARG A 128 -9.94 17.46 -11.61
N GLN A 129 -9.94 17.03 -10.34
CA GLN A 129 -9.99 15.60 -9.99
C GLN A 129 -11.37 15.00 -10.24
N LEU A 130 -12.44 15.75 -9.89
CA LEU A 130 -13.81 15.30 -10.14
C LEU A 130 -14.06 15.13 -11.64
N ASP A 131 -13.72 16.12 -12.45
CA ASP A 131 -13.96 16.07 -13.90
C ASP A 131 -13.23 14.88 -14.54
N ALA A 132 -12.02 14.58 -14.05
CA ALA A 132 -11.18 13.54 -14.63
C ALA A 132 -11.62 12.11 -14.28
N PHE A 133 -12.14 11.86 -13.08
CA PHE A 133 -12.33 10.48 -12.61
C PHE A 133 -13.53 10.23 -11.68
N SER A 134 -14.41 11.21 -11.43
CA SER A 134 -15.64 10.96 -10.65
C SER A 134 -16.67 10.07 -11.36
N TRP A 135 -16.66 10.11 -12.70
CA TRP A 135 -17.54 9.35 -13.58
C TRP A 135 -17.32 7.84 -13.48
N ASP A 136 -16.12 7.41 -13.07
CA ASP A 136 -15.77 5.99 -12.97
C ASP A 136 -16.18 5.44 -11.61
N GLU A 137 -17.11 4.49 -11.57
CA GLU A 137 -17.63 3.91 -10.32
C GLU A 137 -16.58 3.15 -9.50
N ARG A 138 -15.51 2.66 -10.16
CA ARG A 138 -14.42 1.92 -9.51
C ARG A 138 -13.57 2.80 -8.61
N VAL A 139 -13.59 4.11 -8.85
CA VAL A 139 -12.67 5.05 -8.20
C VAL A 139 -13.04 5.29 -6.74
N VAL A 140 -12.05 5.10 -5.88
CA VAL A 140 -12.03 5.50 -4.48
C VAL A 140 -11.05 6.67 -4.30
N PHE A 141 -11.58 7.79 -3.82
CA PHE A 141 -10.83 9.00 -3.52
C PHE A 141 -10.07 8.82 -2.21
N SER A 142 -8.77 8.57 -2.28
CA SER A 142 -7.96 8.25 -1.12
C SER A 142 -7.09 9.43 -0.69
N THR A 143 -7.05 9.74 0.60
CA THR A 143 -6.16 10.79 1.14
C THR A 143 -5.62 10.43 2.52
N THR A 144 -4.56 11.14 2.93
CA THR A 144 -4.05 11.08 4.31
C THR A 144 -4.09 12.48 4.92
N LEU A 145 -4.79 12.61 6.04
CA LEU A 145 -4.80 13.80 6.89
C LEU A 145 -3.71 13.64 7.96
N THR A 146 -2.67 14.47 7.92
CA THR A 146 -1.60 14.45 8.92
C THR A 146 -1.89 15.47 10.03
N PRO A 147 -2.30 15.04 11.24
CA PRO A 147 -2.70 15.96 12.30
C PRO A 147 -1.53 16.86 12.71
N ARG A 148 -1.73 18.19 12.70
CA ARG A 148 -0.69 19.19 12.97
C ARG A 148 0.56 19.06 12.09
N GLY A 149 0.48 18.35 10.96
CA GLY A 149 1.64 18.00 10.16
C GLY A 149 2.39 19.23 9.63
N ARG A 150 1.64 20.28 9.26
CA ARG A 150 2.22 21.56 8.83
C ARG A 150 2.77 22.38 9.97
N GLU A 151 2.07 22.42 11.10
CA GLU A 151 2.52 23.14 12.31
C GLU A 151 3.82 22.56 12.88
N LEU A 152 3.97 21.23 12.79
CA LEU A 152 5.15 20.50 13.25
C LEU A 152 6.25 20.38 12.18
N ASP A 153 6.07 21.02 11.01
CA ASP A 153 7.03 20.99 9.90
C ASP A 153 7.38 19.56 9.43
N TRP A 154 6.39 18.66 9.45
CA TRP A 154 6.50 17.29 8.95
C TRP A 154 6.11 17.19 7.47
N THR A 155 5.16 18.01 7.04
CA THR A 155 4.64 18.09 5.67
C THR A 155 4.17 19.52 5.40
N PRO A 156 4.33 20.05 4.17
CA PRO A 156 3.77 21.36 3.82
C PRO A 156 2.25 21.32 3.63
N ILE A 157 1.63 20.13 3.60
CA ILE A 157 0.19 19.97 3.42
C ILE A 157 -0.56 20.34 4.70
N ASP A 158 -1.42 21.34 4.56
CA ASP A 158 -2.41 21.73 5.55
C ASP A 158 -3.60 20.77 5.58
N GLU A 159 -3.77 20.04 6.70
CA GLU A 159 -4.85 19.07 6.86
C GLU A 159 -6.24 19.72 6.84
N ARG A 160 -6.38 20.99 7.24
CA ARG A 160 -7.66 21.70 7.23
C ARG A 160 -8.12 21.95 5.79
N LYS A 161 -7.18 22.20 4.87
CA LYS A 161 -7.49 22.32 3.44
C LYS A 161 -7.85 20.97 2.81
N GLN A 162 -7.22 19.87 3.25
CA GLN A 162 -7.62 18.54 2.81
C GLN A 162 -9.03 18.17 3.27
N LEU A 163 -9.40 18.51 4.51
CA LEU A 163 -10.76 18.36 5.02
C LEU A 163 -11.79 19.14 4.19
N LYS A 164 -11.48 20.38 3.81
CA LYS A 164 -12.32 21.14 2.86
C LYS A 164 -12.43 20.45 1.50
N GLY A 165 -11.37 19.79 1.04
CA GLY A 165 -11.39 18.96 -0.17
C GLY A 165 -12.34 17.76 -0.04
N ILE A 166 -12.36 17.10 1.12
CA ILE A 166 -13.29 16.00 1.41
C ILE A 166 -14.74 16.52 1.45
N GLU A 167 -14.98 17.62 2.16
CA GLU A 167 -16.29 18.28 2.20
C GLU A 167 -16.76 18.67 0.78
N TYR A 168 -15.84 19.16 -0.06
CA TYR A 168 -16.12 19.46 -1.45
C TYR A 168 -16.55 18.22 -2.25
N LEU A 169 -15.87 17.07 -2.10
CA LEU A 169 -16.27 15.82 -2.76
C LEU A 169 -17.70 15.42 -2.38
N LEU A 170 -18.02 15.46 -1.08
CA LEU A 170 -19.36 15.13 -0.57
C LEU A 170 -20.43 16.08 -1.12
N LYS A 171 -20.18 17.38 -1.11
CA LYS A 171 -21.09 18.40 -1.67
C LYS A 171 -21.33 18.21 -3.17
N LYS A 172 -20.39 17.57 -3.88
CA LYS A 172 -20.49 17.24 -5.31
C LYS A 172 -21.09 15.86 -5.57
N GLY A 173 -21.64 15.21 -4.54
CA GLY A 173 -22.38 13.95 -4.68
C GLY A 173 -21.51 12.71 -4.70
N ILE A 174 -20.21 12.81 -4.38
CA ILE A 174 -19.39 11.62 -4.15
C ILE A 174 -19.87 10.94 -2.88
N LEU A 175 -20.28 9.68 -3.01
CA LEU A 175 -20.76 8.89 -1.87
C LEU A 175 -19.65 8.72 -0.82
N PRO A 176 -19.97 8.80 0.49
CA PRO A 176 -18.99 8.60 1.56
C PRO A 176 -18.16 7.32 1.41
N ARG A 177 -18.78 6.20 1.02
CA ARG A 177 -18.10 4.91 0.76
C ARG A 177 -17.01 4.96 -0.31
N ARG A 178 -17.01 5.98 -1.18
CA ARG A 178 -16.00 6.18 -2.23
C ARG A 178 -14.87 7.10 -1.75
N ILE A 179 -14.83 7.49 -0.48
CA ILE A 179 -13.81 8.36 0.10
C ILE A 179 -13.08 7.60 1.21
N SER A 180 -11.81 7.27 0.98
CA SER A 180 -10.97 6.58 1.96
C SER A 180 -9.99 7.55 2.61
N VAL A 181 -10.12 7.74 3.92
CA VAL A 181 -9.26 8.67 4.67
C VAL A 181 -8.38 7.91 5.65
N GLU A 182 -7.09 8.18 5.60
CA GLU A 182 -6.14 7.79 6.64
C GLU A 182 -5.81 9.01 7.52
N VAL A 183 -5.99 8.88 8.83
CA VAL A 183 -5.57 9.90 9.80
C VAL A 183 -4.22 9.48 10.39
N GLY A 184 -3.18 10.23 10.09
CA GLY A 184 -1.84 10.04 10.64
C GLY A 184 -0.71 10.59 9.76
N PRO A 185 0.55 10.37 10.18
CA PRO A 185 0.99 9.65 11.38
C PRO A 185 0.57 10.31 12.71
N ILE A 186 0.31 9.50 13.75
CA ILE A 186 -0.09 9.96 15.09
C ILE A 186 0.97 9.62 16.13
N ASN A 187 1.28 10.58 17.02
CA ASN A 187 2.10 10.40 18.22
C ASN A 187 1.58 11.31 19.37
N GLU A 188 2.32 11.41 20.48
CA GLU A 188 1.93 12.22 21.64
C GLU A 188 1.79 13.73 21.36
N HIS A 189 2.39 14.26 20.31
CA HIS A 189 2.34 15.69 20.00
C HIS A 189 1.09 16.09 19.21
N ASN A 190 0.40 15.15 18.57
CA ASN A 190 -0.69 15.46 17.64
C ASN A 190 -1.97 14.63 17.82
N VAL A 191 -2.02 13.72 18.80
CA VAL A 191 -3.19 12.86 19.07
C VAL A 191 -4.48 13.66 19.27
N ASP A 192 -4.41 14.82 19.93
CA ASP A 192 -5.60 15.65 20.20
C ASP A 192 -6.20 16.19 18.90
N ARG A 193 -5.35 16.66 17.98
CA ARG A 193 -5.83 17.06 16.66
C ARG A 193 -6.33 15.87 15.85
N ALA A 194 -5.75 14.67 16.01
CA ALA A 194 -6.26 13.46 15.36
C ALA A 194 -7.70 13.15 15.79
N VAL A 195 -7.98 13.26 17.10
CA VAL A 195 -9.33 13.14 17.67
C VAL A 195 -10.29 14.16 17.06
N ASP A 196 -9.87 15.42 16.95
CA ASP A 196 -10.71 16.46 16.36
C ASP A 196 -11.01 16.19 14.88
N ILE A 197 -10.01 15.77 14.11
CA ILE A 197 -10.18 15.39 12.71
C ILE A 197 -11.19 14.25 12.57
N LEU A 198 -11.12 13.22 13.40
CA LEU A 198 -12.06 12.09 13.35
C LEU A 198 -13.50 12.54 13.63
N LYS A 199 -13.69 13.41 14.63
CA LYS A 199 -15.00 14.02 14.92
C LYS A 199 -15.50 14.89 13.76
N GLU A 200 -14.62 15.60 13.07
CA GLU A 200 -14.95 16.37 11.88
C GLU A 200 -15.38 15.46 10.72
N LEU A 201 -14.65 14.36 10.47
CA LEU A 201 -15.02 13.37 9.46
C LEU A 201 -16.38 12.71 9.75
N GLU A 202 -16.64 12.35 11.02
CA GLU A 202 -17.93 11.82 11.44
C GLU A 202 -19.07 12.82 11.20
N LYS A 203 -18.86 14.10 11.55
CA LYS A 203 -19.84 15.18 11.29
C LYS A 203 -20.11 15.41 9.80
N LEU A 204 -19.10 15.22 8.97
CA LEU A 204 -19.23 15.27 7.51
C LEU A 204 -19.99 14.07 6.93
N GLY A 205 -20.24 13.03 7.73
CA GLY A 205 -20.97 11.84 7.30
C GLY A 205 -20.08 10.78 6.65
N LEU A 206 -18.77 10.80 6.90
CA LEU A 206 -17.90 9.67 6.53
C LEU A 206 -18.29 8.44 7.35
N GLU A 207 -18.28 7.29 6.69
CA GLU A 207 -18.71 6.02 7.30
C GLU A 207 -17.56 5.29 7.98
N PHE A 208 -16.34 5.44 7.44
CA PHE A 208 -15.14 4.80 7.95
C PHE A 208 -13.90 5.69 7.78
N ALA A 209 -12.88 5.42 8.60
CA ALA A 209 -11.54 5.97 8.45
C ALA A 209 -10.49 4.98 8.94
N THR A 210 -9.28 5.08 8.42
CA THR A 210 -8.12 4.41 9.00
C THR A 210 -7.33 5.36 9.88
N TYR A 211 -6.64 4.82 10.88
CA TYR A 211 -5.70 5.59 11.68
C TYR A 211 -4.38 4.86 11.84
N ARG A 212 -3.27 5.63 11.84
CA ARG A 212 -1.95 5.04 11.98
C ARG A 212 -0.97 5.85 12.82
N GLY A 213 -0.07 5.10 13.45
CA GLY A 213 1.08 5.63 14.15
C GLY A 213 2.27 5.90 13.23
N VAL A 214 3.39 6.24 13.86
CA VAL A 214 4.64 6.61 13.18
C VAL A 214 5.30 5.39 12.54
N SER A 215 5.89 5.60 11.36
CA SER A 215 6.65 4.58 10.65
C SER A 215 7.90 5.23 10.09
N VAL A 216 9.03 4.54 10.20
CA VAL A 216 10.32 4.94 9.66
C VAL A 216 10.97 3.76 8.98
N GLY A 217 11.44 4.00 7.77
CA GLY A 217 12.16 3.02 7.00
C GLY A 217 13.16 3.68 6.06
N THR A 218 14.09 2.87 5.57
CA THR A 218 15.10 3.24 4.59
C THR A 218 15.35 2.07 3.64
N PHE A 219 15.70 2.38 2.38
CA PHE A 219 16.01 1.46 1.30
C PHE A 219 17.32 1.90 0.66
N GLY A 220 18.43 1.53 1.30
CA GLY A 220 19.79 1.83 0.80
C GLY A 220 20.30 3.23 1.14
N LEU A 221 19.59 4.03 1.95
CA LEU A 221 20.04 5.35 2.40
C LEU A 221 20.27 5.41 3.93
N PRO A 222 21.07 6.36 4.44
CA PRO A 222 21.27 6.53 5.88
C PRO A 222 19.96 6.71 6.65
N SER A 223 19.94 6.30 7.93
CA SER A 223 18.73 6.38 8.75
C SER A 223 18.30 7.83 8.96
N PRO A 224 17.04 8.21 8.69
CA PRO A 224 16.57 9.58 8.95
C PRO A 224 16.18 9.81 10.42
N GLU A 225 16.43 8.83 11.29
CA GLU A 225 15.90 8.79 12.66
C GLU A 225 16.25 10.03 13.48
N ASP A 226 17.50 10.49 13.45
CA ASP A 226 17.91 11.60 14.31
C ASP A 226 17.30 12.93 13.85
N GLY A 227 17.18 13.15 12.54
CA GLY A 227 16.41 14.27 11.99
C GLY A 227 14.92 14.18 12.35
N LEU A 228 14.33 12.98 12.31
CA LEU A 228 12.93 12.77 12.68
C LEU A 228 12.68 12.91 14.19
N LYS A 229 13.65 12.60 15.05
CA LYS A 229 13.60 12.92 16.48
C LYS A 229 13.68 14.42 16.71
N GLY A 230 14.58 15.10 16.00
CA GLY A 230 14.78 16.55 16.12
C GLY A 230 13.53 17.38 15.83
N ILE A 231 12.66 16.90 14.92
CA ILE A 231 11.36 17.55 14.61
C ILE A 231 10.17 16.97 15.40
N GLY A 232 10.43 16.13 16.41
CA GLY A 232 9.40 15.51 17.24
C GLY A 232 8.52 14.47 16.52
N PHE A 233 8.90 14.00 15.33
CA PHE A 233 8.18 12.93 14.63
C PHE A 233 8.37 11.59 15.35
N LEU A 234 9.63 11.27 15.66
CA LEU A 234 9.98 10.13 16.49
C LEU A 234 10.14 10.56 17.94
N THR A 235 9.43 9.88 18.82
CA THR A 235 9.38 10.21 20.25
C THR A 235 9.86 9.04 21.11
N THR A 236 9.46 8.98 22.38
CA THR A 236 9.87 7.94 23.34
C THR A 236 9.34 6.54 23.01
N GLN A 237 8.44 6.42 22.03
CA GLN A 237 7.80 5.16 21.67
C GLN A 237 8.77 4.22 20.94
N LYS A 238 9.33 3.24 21.67
CA LYS A 238 10.15 2.17 21.08
C LYS A 238 9.30 0.92 20.83
N ARG A 239 9.11 0.58 19.55
CA ARG A 239 9.04 -0.82 19.12
C ARG A 239 9.88 -0.96 17.86
N LYS A 240 11.00 -1.70 17.95
CA LYS A 240 11.74 -2.15 16.77
C LYS A 240 10.75 -2.89 15.86
N ALA A 241 10.84 -2.70 14.56
CA ALA A 241 10.06 -3.51 13.64
C ALA A 241 10.33 -5.02 13.88
N PRO A 242 9.35 -5.91 13.65
CA PRO A 242 9.59 -7.35 13.70
C PRO A 242 10.74 -7.73 12.74
N GLY A 243 11.55 -8.71 13.15
CA GLY A 243 12.68 -9.21 12.36
C GLY A 243 12.27 -9.59 10.94
N GLY A 244 13.20 -9.46 9.98
CA GLY A 244 12.98 -9.75 8.56
C GLY A 244 12.53 -8.56 7.71
N HIS A 245 12.11 -7.43 8.29
CA HIS A 245 11.93 -6.18 7.52
C HIS A 245 13.27 -5.47 7.37
N ALA A 246 13.96 -5.66 6.24
CA ALA A 246 15.19 -4.91 5.94
C ALA A 246 14.96 -3.39 5.82
N TYR A 247 13.70 -2.99 5.59
CA TYR A 247 13.37 -1.62 5.21
C TYR A 247 12.74 -0.79 6.30
N TYR A 248 11.78 -1.35 7.05
CA TYR A 248 11.14 -0.62 8.14
C TYR A 248 11.92 -0.88 9.42
N LYS A 249 12.47 0.18 10.01
CA LYS A 249 13.06 0.14 11.35
C LYS A 249 11.99 0.32 12.42
N ILE A 250 10.99 1.15 12.12
CA ILE A 250 9.84 1.45 12.97
C ILE A 250 8.59 1.31 12.09
N LYS A 251 7.60 0.53 12.50
CA LYS A 251 6.41 0.29 11.69
C LYS A 251 5.15 0.48 12.51
N ASN A 252 4.41 1.52 12.16
CA ASN A 252 3.08 1.84 12.66
C ASN A 252 3.00 1.89 14.20
N VAL A 253 4.00 2.48 14.84
CA VAL A 253 4.08 2.56 16.31
C VAL A 253 3.12 3.62 16.83
N LEU A 254 2.24 3.20 17.74
CA LEU A 254 1.27 4.02 18.43
C LEU A 254 1.12 3.45 19.85
N ALA A 255 1.31 4.29 20.86
CA ALA A 255 1.14 3.87 22.25
C ALA A 255 -0.33 3.54 22.55
N GLU A 256 -0.56 2.49 23.34
CA GLU A 256 -1.89 1.95 23.66
C GLU A 256 -2.83 3.02 24.22
N ARG A 257 -2.36 3.87 25.13
CA ARG A 257 -3.13 5.00 25.68
C ARG A 257 -3.59 6.00 24.62
N LEU A 258 -2.79 6.21 23.57
CA LEU A 258 -3.12 7.14 22.48
C LEU A 258 -4.10 6.48 21.51
N GLU A 259 -3.90 5.19 21.25
CA GLU A 259 -4.83 4.38 20.47
C GLU A 259 -6.22 4.33 21.12
N GLU A 260 -6.30 4.14 22.44
CA GLU A 260 -7.57 4.15 23.17
C GLU A 260 -8.29 5.50 23.03
N LYS A 261 -7.54 6.61 23.14
CA LYS A 261 -8.07 7.96 22.92
C LYS A 261 -8.64 8.15 21.51
N ILE A 262 -8.02 7.55 20.50
CA ILE A 262 -8.53 7.57 19.12
C ILE A 262 -9.78 6.70 19.00
N ARG A 263 -9.75 5.46 19.49
CA ARG A 263 -10.84 4.49 19.35
C ARG A 263 -12.14 4.94 20.00
N THR A 264 -12.05 5.72 21.07
CA THR A 264 -13.21 6.23 21.82
C THR A 264 -13.65 7.63 21.37
N SER A 265 -13.00 8.21 20.36
CA SER A 265 -13.23 9.62 19.96
C SER A 265 -14.53 9.87 19.18
N VAL A 266 -15.08 8.82 18.56
CA VAL A 266 -16.22 8.84 17.63
C VAL A 266 -17.09 7.62 17.89
N GLN A 267 -18.37 7.69 17.52
CA GLN A 267 -19.35 6.63 17.81
C GLN A 267 -19.91 5.96 16.55
N ARG A 268 -20.04 6.72 15.45
CA ARG A 268 -20.64 6.31 14.18
C ARG A 268 -19.59 6.04 13.11
N LEU A 269 -18.47 6.76 13.15
CA LEU A 269 -17.35 6.56 12.22
C LEU A 269 -16.60 5.27 12.58
N ARG A 270 -16.62 4.27 11.70
CA ARG A 270 -15.89 3.01 11.90
C ARG A 270 -14.39 3.23 11.74
N LEU A 271 -13.62 2.89 12.77
CA LEU A 271 -12.17 3.10 12.79
C LEU A 271 -11.40 1.81 12.52
N HIS A 272 -10.60 1.82 11.46
CA HIS A 272 -9.77 0.68 11.06
C HIS A 272 -8.30 0.93 11.40
N ARG A 273 -7.74 0.11 12.30
CA ARG A 273 -6.31 0.12 12.61
C ARG A 273 -5.45 -0.46 11.50
N PHE A 274 -5.98 -1.46 10.82
CA PHE A 274 -5.27 -2.27 9.85
C PHE A 274 -5.95 -2.16 8.48
N THR A 275 -5.19 -1.88 7.43
CA THR A 275 -5.74 -1.75 6.08
C THR A 275 -6.42 -3.02 5.58
N GLY A 276 -5.98 -4.21 6.03
CA GLY A 276 -6.67 -5.46 5.71
C GLY A 276 -8.10 -5.55 6.24
N THR A 277 -8.40 -4.97 7.42
CA THR A 277 -9.80 -4.93 7.89
C THR A 277 -10.62 -3.91 7.12
N LEU A 278 -10.04 -2.73 6.81
CA LEU A 278 -10.70 -1.73 5.95
C LEU A 278 -11.13 -2.35 4.61
N TYR A 279 -10.20 -2.98 3.89
CA TYR A 279 -10.48 -3.51 2.57
C TYR A 279 -11.52 -4.63 2.58
N ARG A 280 -11.46 -5.51 3.58
CA ARG A 280 -12.46 -6.58 3.72
C ARG A 280 -13.84 -6.02 4.10
N ASP A 281 -13.89 -5.19 5.13
CA ASP A 281 -15.15 -4.81 5.78
C ASP A 281 -15.89 -3.71 4.98
N GLU A 282 -15.14 -2.76 4.41
CA GLU A 282 -15.71 -1.58 3.74
C GLU A 282 -15.74 -1.70 2.22
N PHE A 283 -14.85 -2.51 1.63
CA PHE A 283 -14.74 -2.70 0.18
C PHE A 283 -15.05 -4.14 -0.28
N GLY A 284 -15.37 -5.06 0.65
CA GLY A 284 -15.73 -6.44 0.31
C GLY A 284 -14.60 -7.22 -0.35
N MET A 285 -13.35 -6.80 -0.17
CA MET A 285 -12.21 -7.39 -0.85
C MET A 285 -11.77 -8.69 -0.18
N ASP A 286 -11.39 -9.68 -0.98
CA ASP A 286 -10.74 -10.89 -0.51
C ASP A 286 -9.34 -10.55 0.03
N VAL A 287 -9.05 -10.89 1.28
CA VAL A 287 -7.80 -10.55 1.95
C VAL A 287 -7.06 -11.78 2.45
N ALA A 288 -5.72 -11.71 2.39
CA ALA A 288 -4.86 -12.72 2.99
C ALA A 288 -4.87 -12.64 4.52
N TYR A 289 -5.00 -13.80 5.17
CA TYR A 289 -4.92 -13.90 6.63
C TYR A 289 -3.50 -14.14 7.14
N ASN A 290 -2.52 -14.21 6.24
CA ASN A 290 -1.10 -14.25 6.53
C ASN A 290 -0.43 -12.90 6.20
N ARG A 291 0.66 -12.60 6.93
CA ARG A 291 1.62 -11.54 6.57
C ARG A 291 2.92 -11.74 7.31
N ASN A 292 4.08 -11.56 6.68
CA ASN A 292 5.39 -11.89 7.28
C ASN A 292 5.47 -13.36 7.72
N ASN A 293 4.91 -14.28 6.93
CA ASN A 293 4.84 -15.72 7.25
C ASN A 293 4.29 -16.04 8.64
N ARG A 294 3.24 -15.31 9.04
CA ARG A 294 2.50 -15.55 10.27
C ARG A 294 1.02 -15.26 10.08
N TRP A 295 0.20 -15.91 10.87
CA TRP A 295 -1.24 -15.63 10.94
C TRP A 295 -1.51 -14.23 11.52
N ARG A 296 -2.46 -13.54 10.89
CA ARG A 296 -3.00 -12.24 11.26
C ARG A 296 -4.26 -12.42 12.10
N LYS A 297 -4.08 -12.71 13.39
CA LYS A 297 -5.18 -12.90 14.35
C LYS A 297 -6.13 -11.69 14.40
N GLU A 298 -5.62 -10.49 14.12
CA GLU A 298 -6.44 -9.27 14.04
C GLU A 298 -7.46 -9.27 12.90
N LEU A 299 -7.31 -10.14 11.90
CA LEU A 299 -8.30 -10.35 10.84
C LEU A 299 -9.34 -11.40 11.24
N GLY A 300 -9.21 -12.06 12.39
CA GLY A 300 -10.11 -13.10 12.85
C GLY A 300 -9.85 -14.45 12.17
N MET A 301 -10.90 -15.29 12.15
CA MET A 301 -10.84 -16.63 11.58
C MET A 301 -10.86 -16.60 10.05
N PHE A 302 -10.06 -17.47 9.45
CA PHE A 302 -9.94 -17.63 8.02
C PHE A 302 -10.80 -18.79 7.49
N LYS A 303 -11.02 -18.84 6.17
CA LYS A 303 -11.77 -19.92 5.53
C LYS A 303 -10.91 -21.17 5.36
N LYS A 304 -11.55 -22.34 5.47
CA LYS A 304 -10.94 -23.61 5.08
C LYS A 304 -10.77 -23.62 3.56
N ALA A 305 -9.57 -23.99 3.10
CA ALA A 305 -9.23 -24.16 1.71
C ALA A 305 -9.09 -25.65 1.36
N ASP A 306 -9.40 -25.99 0.12
CA ASP A 306 -9.09 -27.29 -0.46
C ASP A 306 -7.58 -27.38 -0.73
N VAL A 307 -6.93 -28.45 -0.25
CA VAL A 307 -5.46 -28.57 -0.27
C VAL A 307 -4.95 -28.76 -1.70
N ASP A 308 -5.66 -29.52 -2.53
CA ASP A 308 -5.26 -29.79 -3.92
C ASP A 308 -5.41 -28.53 -4.78
N ALA A 309 -6.48 -27.77 -4.58
CA ALA A 309 -6.66 -26.46 -5.21
C ALA A 309 -5.57 -25.46 -4.76
N LEU A 310 -5.21 -25.46 -3.48
CA LEU A 310 -4.13 -24.63 -2.96
C LEU A 310 -2.79 -24.97 -3.64
N ALA A 311 -2.46 -26.27 -3.70
CA ALA A 311 -1.25 -26.76 -4.34
C ALA A 311 -1.22 -26.36 -5.82
N GLY A 312 -2.28 -26.67 -6.57
CA GLY A 312 -2.38 -26.37 -7.99
C GLY A 312 -2.25 -24.87 -8.29
N TYR A 313 -2.83 -24.00 -7.44
CA TYR A 313 -2.68 -22.56 -7.61
C TYR A 313 -1.23 -22.10 -7.36
N ILE A 314 -0.58 -22.58 -6.29
CA ILE A 314 0.83 -22.27 -5.99
C ILE A 314 1.75 -22.72 -7.13
N GLU A 315 1.53 -23.92 -7.67
CA GLU A 315 2.29 -24.45 -8.81
C GLU A 315 2.05 -23.65 -10.09
N SER A 316 0.82 -23.13 -10.30
CA SER A 316 0.51 -22.25 -11.44
C SER A 316 1.29 -20.92 -11.43
N LEU A 317 1.71 -20.49 -10.23
CA LEU A 317 2.60 -19.33 -10.01
C LEU A 317 4.08 -19.70 -10.18
N GLY A 318 4.40 -20.97 -10.43
CA GLY A 318 5.75 -21.44 -10.71
C GLY A 318 6.53 -21.89 -9.47
N LEU A 319 5.86 -22.16 -8.35
CA LEU A 319 6.47 -22.72 -7.14
C LEU A 319 6.04 -24.19 -6.96
N PRO A 320 6.92 -25.17 -7.20
CA PRO A 320 6.60 -26.58 -7.02
C PRO A 320 6.35 -26.92 -5.55
N VAL A 321 5.22 -27.57 -5.27
CA VAL A 321 4.81 -27.94 -3.90
C VAL A 321 5.29 -29.35 -3.57
N LYS A 322 5.92 -29.52 -2.41
CA LYS A 322 6.34 -30.82 -1.84
C LYS A 322 5.26 -31.42 -0.95
N GLY A 323 4.49 -30.58 -0.25
CA GLY A 323 3.34 -30.97 0.54
C GLY A 323 2.75 -29.81 1.33
N ILE A 324 1.55 -29.98 1.87
CA ILE A 324 0.83 -28.95 2.63
C ILE A 324 0.25 -29.62 3.88
N ASP A 325 0.54 -29.05 5.05
CA ASP A 325 -0.07 -29.48 6.31
C ASP A 325 -1.11 -28.44 6.77
N GLU A 326 -2.30 -28.91 7.17
CA GLU A 326 -3.28 -28.08 7.87
C GLU A 326 -2.83 -27.93 9.34
N THR A 327 -2.71 -26.69 9.81
CA THR A 327 -2.29 -26.33 11.17
C THR A 327 -3.32 -25.40 11.82
N PRO A 328 -3.29 -25.22 13.16
CA PRO A 328 -4.16 -24.25 13.83
C PRO A 328 -3.97 -22.80 13.35
N GLU A 329 -2.82 -22.47 12.75
CA GLU A 329 -2.52 -21.13 12.24
C GLU A 329 -2.81 -20.98 10.75
N GLY A 330 -3.17 -22.05 10.04
CA GLY A 330 -3.40 -22.05 8.60
C GLY A 330 -2.75 -23.22 7.89
N TYR A 331 -2.46 -23.05 6.61
CA TYR A 331 -1.83 -24.08 5.77
C TYR A 331 -0.33 -23.85 5.70
N PHE A 332 0.45 -24.81 6.19
CA PHE A 332 1.90 -24.77 6.11
C PHE A 332 2.37 -25.52 4.86
N VAL A 333 2.86 -24.77 3.89
CA VAL A 333 3.29 -25.24 2.58
C VAL A 333 4.79 -25.52 2.61
N ARG A 334 5.16 -26.73 2.20
CA ARG A 334 6.54 -27.12 1.94
C ARG A 334 6.81 -27.02 0.44
N LEU A 335 7.79 -26.23 0.04
CA LEU A 335 8.24 -26.14 -1.34
C LEU A 335 9.35 -27.17 -1.62
N LYS A 336 9.72 -27.34 -2.89
CA LYS A 336 11.00 -27.97 -3.22
C LYS A 336 12.16 -27.08 -2.75
N ASP A 337 13.23 -27.71 -2.28
CA ASP A 337 14.28 -27.09 -1.45
C ASP A 337 14.95 -25.85 -2.10
N GLU A 338 14.97 -25.76 -3.43
CA GLU A 338 15.54 -24.64 -4.18
C GLU A 338 14.60 -23.42 -4.36
N TYR A 339 13.32 -23.53 -3.95
CA TYR A 339 12.31 -22.50 -4.14
C TYR A 339 11.99 -21.75 -2.85
N CYS A 340 11.57 -20.49 -3.01
CA CYS A 340 11.15 -19.64 -1.90
C CYS A 340 9.92 -18.82 -2.32
N ALA A 341 8.93 -18.73 -1.43
CA ALA A 341 7.79 -17.84 -1.60
C ALA A 341 8.10 -16.46 -1.04
N THR A 342 7.85 -15.43 -1.85
CA THR A 342 7.89 -14.04 -1.40
C THR A 342 6.58 -13.64 -0.71
N GLU A 343 6.58 -12.52 0.02
CA GLU A 343 5.35 -11.93 0.58
C GLU A 343 4.29 -11.68 -0.51
N ASP A 344 4.66 -11.24 -1.72
CA ASP A 344 3.67 -10.99 -2.78
C ASP A 344 2.94 -12.29 -3.18
N ILE A 345 3.68 -13.40 -3.32
CA ILE A 345 3.09 -14.70 -3.63
C ILE A 345 2.24 -15.17 -2.45
N ALA A 346 2.79 -15.15 -1.23
CA ALA A 346 2.09 -15.62 -0.05
C ALA A 346 0.79 -14.86 0.22
N MET A 347 0.78 -13.54 0.01
CA MET A 347 -0.43 -12.72 0.13
C MET A 347 -1.39 -12.93 -1.06
N THR A 348 -0.90 -13.17 -2.27
CA THR A 348 -1.76 -13.47 -3.42
C THR A 348 -2.50 -14.79 -3.23
N VAL A 349 -1.80 -15.84 -2.79
CA VAL A 349 -2.40 -17.16 -2.50
C VAL A 349 -3.35 -17.05 -1.30
N GLY A 350 -2.91 -16.43 -0.20
CA GLY A 350 -3.76 -16.23 0.98
C GLY A 350 -5.06 -15.48 0.65
N ALA A 351 -5.00 -14.48 -0.23
CA ALA A 351 -6.18 -13.74 -0.64
C ALA A 351 -7.08 -14.55 -1.59
N GLU A 352 -6.54 -15.35 -2.51
CA GLU A 352 -7.34 -16.19 -3.42
C GLU A 352 -8.25 -17.16 -2.66
N PHE A 353 -7.74 -17.72 -1.57
CA PHE A 353 -8.47 -18.68 -0.76
C PHE A 353 -9.11 -18.07 0.50
N ASN A 354 -8.98 -16.75 0.71
CA ASN A 354 -9.35 -16.07 1.96
C ASN A 354 -8.83 -16.83 3.21
N THR A 355 -7.57 -17.24 3.13
CA THR A 355 -6.94 -18.14 4.09
C THR A 355 -5.58 -17.65 4.58
N CYS A 356 -5.03 -18.35 5.56
CA CYS A 356 -3.67 -18.13 6.05
C CYS A 356 -2.76 -19.20 5.43
N VAL A 357 -1.82 -18.77 4.59
CA VAL A 357 -0.83 -19.65 3.95
C VAL A 357 0.56 -19.26 4.39
N LEU A 358 1.28 -20.23 4.94
CA LEU A 358 2.62 -20.11 5.48
C LEU A 358 3.56 -21.01 4.66
N PHE A 359 4.83 -20.64 4.53
CA PHE A 359 5.82 -21.37 3.74
C PHE A 359 7.04 -21.71 4.57
N ASP A 360 7.64 -22.89 4.35
CA ASP A 360 8.92 -23.28 4.94
C ASP A 360 10.11 -22.48 4.37
N GLY A 361 10.08 -22.22 3.06
CA GLY A 361 10.96 -21.28 2.36
C GLY A 361 10.26 -19.95 2.12
N TYR A 362 10.47 -18.97 3.00
CA TYR A 362 9.82 -17.65 2.92
C TYR A 362 10.80 -16.47 2.89
N ARG A 363 10.52 -15.48 2.04
CA ARG A 363 11.19 -14.17 2.04
C ARG A 363 10.19 -13.01 2.12
N PRO A 364 10.39 -12.05 3.03
CA PRO A 364 9.51 -10.88 3.16
C PRO A 364 9.66 -9.87 2.00
N ALA A 365 10.69 -10.01 1.18
CA ALA A 365 10.95 -9.18 0.02
C ALA A 365 11.70 -9.97 -1.07
N PRO A 366 11.42 -9.71 -2.36
CA PRO A 366 12.06 -10.42 -3.46
C PRO A 366 13.56 -10.09 -3.59
N THR A 367 14.36 -11.10 -3.92
CA THR A 367 15.73 -10.94 -4.44
C THR A 367 15.72 -10.74 -5.96
N MET A 368 16.89 -10.55 -6.57
CA MET A 368 16.99 -10.47 -8.03
C MET A 368 16.66 -11.81 -8.72
N GLU A 369 16.91 -12.94 -8.05
CA GLU A 369 16.51 -14.26 -8.51
C GLU A 369 14.99 -14.42 -8.51
N ASP A 370 14.32 -13.94 -7.47
CA ASP A 370 12.84 -13.95 -7.40
C ASP A 370 12.24 -13.15 -8.57
N LEU A 371 12.87 -12.03 -8.96
CA LEU A 371 12.42 -11.24 -10.12
C LEU A 371 12.59 -12.00 -11.45
N LYS A 372 13.64 -12.81 -11.61
CA LYS A 372 13.78 -13.67 -12.80
C LYS A 372 12.59 -14.62 -12.91
N LEU A 373 12.25 -15.30 -11.81
CA LEU A 373 11.07 -16.15 -11.74
C LEU A 373 9.80 -15.37 -12.06
N TYR A 374 9.64 -14.17 -11.50
CA TYR A 374 8.47 -13.34 -11.74
C TYR A 374 8.26 -13.05 -13.23
N PHE A 375 9.33 -12.73 -13.96
CA PHE A 375 9.25 -12.42 -15.38
C PHE A 375 9.05 -13.67 -16.24
N GLU A 376 9.78 -14.76 -15.94
CA GLU A 376 9.66 -16.02 -16.68
C GLU A 376 8.26 -16.65 -16.55
N ARG A 377 7.61 -16.46 -15.41
CA ARG A 377 6.29 -17.04 -15.12
C ARG A 377 5.12 -16.09 -15.39
N GLY A 378 5.40 -14.84 -15.79
CA GLY A 378 4.39 -13.82 -16.04
C GLY A 378 3.69 -13.33 -14.76
N LEU A 379 4.36 -13.41 -13.61
CA LEU A 379 3.87 -12.89 -12.34
C LEU A 379 3.90 -11.36 -12.32
N ILE A 380 4.92 -10.76 -12.90
CA ILE A 380 4.99 -9.33 -13.22
C ILE A 380 5.36 -9.21 -14.70
N THR A 381 4.70 -8.30 -15.41
CA THR A 381 4.96 -8.02 -16.82
C THR A 381 5.41 -6.57 -17.01
N PHE A 382 5.99 -6.29 -18.18
CA PHE A 382 6.34 -4.94 -18.59
C PHE A 382 5.79 -4.67 -19.99
N SER A 383 5.08 -3.56 -20.15
CA SER A 383 4.82 -2.97 -21.45
C SER A 383 6.07 -2.21 -21.89
N LYS A 384 6.27 -2.06 -23.20
CA LYS A 384 7.28 -1.12 -23.71
C LYS A 384 6.88 0.31 -23.30
N LEU A 385 7.88 1.13 -23.00
CA LEU A 385 7.73 2.56 -22.73
C LEU A 385 7.30 3.32 -23.99
#